data_AF-A0A9W7CJE7-F1
#
_entry.id   AF-A0A9W7CJE7-F1
#
_cell.length_a   1.000
_cell.length_b   1.000
_cell.length_c   1.000
_cell.angle_alpha   90.00
_cell.angle_beta   90.00
_cell.angle_gamma   90.00
#
_symmetry.space_group_name_H-M   'P 1'
#
loop_
_entity.id
_entity.type
_entity.pdbx_description
1 polymer ?
#
loop_
_entity_poly.entity_id
_entity_poly.type
_entity_poly.pdbx_seq_one_letter_code
_entity_poly.pdbx_strand_id
1 'polypeptide(L)'
;MKQQVYIFGCEGATILLEGKAKNIVFDSCKKTKLIFDNAVSSIEIVNCKGVQVQCKGVVPSVAIDKTDGCLVYISWEGRDVQFVTSKSSEMNVAFPEGAGSDDYVEKPIPEQFVHKITDDLTISSDVSDLYSH
;
A
#
# COMPACT_ATOMS: atom_id res chain seq x y z
N MET A 1 0.05 -14.25 -17.23
CA MET A 1 -0.83 -13.07 -17.35
C MET A 1 -0.05 -11.92 -17.97
N LYS A 2 -0.58 -11.18 -18.95
CA LYS A 2 0.16 -10.11 -19.68
C LYS A 2 -0.41 -8.70 -19.51
N GLN A 3 -1.66 -8.56 -19.09
CA GLN A 3 -2.34 -7.26 -19.03
C GLN A 3 -1.80 -6.42 -17.88
N GLN A 4 -1.52 -5.14 -18.17
CA GLN A 4 -1.17 -4.12 -17.20
C GLN A 4 -2.32 -3.13 -17.12
N VAL A 5 -2.62 -2.62 -15.94
CA VAL A 5 -3.72 -1.67 -15.73
C VAL A 5 -3.13 -0.36 -15.21
N TYR A 6 -3.43 0.74 -15.90
CA TYR A 6 -3.01 2.09 -15.51
C TYR A 6 -4.26 2.95 -15.29
N ILE A 7 -4.48 3.37 -14.06
CA ILE A 7 -5.63 4.18 -13.62
C ILE A 7 -5.09 5.55 -13.28
N PHE A 8 -5.54 6.58 -14.00
CA PHE A 8 -4.98 7.92 -13.92
C PHE A 8 -6.05 8.99 -13.74
N GLY A 9 -5.81 9.93 -12.83
CA GLY A 9 -6.59 11.18 -12.74
C GLY A 9 -8.04 11.00 -12.28
N CYS A 10 -8.38 9.87 -11.64
CA CYS A 10 -9.73 9.61 -11.15
C CYS A 10 -9.99 10.32 -9.83
N GLU A 11 -11.13 11.00 -9.72
CA GLU A 11 -11.54 11.72 -8.52
C GLU A 11 -12.93 11.25 -8.04
N GLY A 12 -13.04 10.88 -6.77
CA GLY A 12 -14.31 10.50 -6.14
C GLY A 12 -14.94 9.21 -6.70
N ALA A 13 -14.17 8.36 -7.37
CA ALA A 13 -14.68 7.15 -8.02
C ALA A 13 -14.45 5.89 -7.18
N THR A 14 -15.21 4.83 -7.48
CA THR A 14 -14.90 3.46 -7.04
C THR A 14 -14.67 2.62 -8.28
N ILE A 15 -13.50 1.99 -8.36
CA ILE A 15 -13.05 1.20 -9.50
C ILE A 15 -12.96 -0.25 -9.05
N LEU A 16 -13.71 -1.11 -9.73
CA LEU A 16 -13.65 -2.55 -9.54
C LEU A 16 -12.91 -3.18 -10.72
N LEU A 17 -11.77 -3.81 -10.43
CA LEU A 17 -10.98 -4.57 -11.38
C LEU A 17 -11.15 -6.06 -11.10
N GLU A 18 -12.02 -6.70 -11.86
CA GLU A 18 -12.24 -8.15 -11.75
C GLU A 18 -11.18 -8.93 -12.53
N GLY A 19 -10.78 -10.08 -11.97
CA GLY A 19 -9.72 -10.91 -12.50
C GLY A 19 -8.32 -10.46 -12.06
N LYS A 20 -7.31 -11.05 -12.72
CA LYS A 20 -5.91 -10.92 -12.32
C LYS A 20 -5.13 -10.08 -13.33
N ALA A 21 -4.49 -9.01 -12.85
CA ALA A 21 -3.57 -8.21 -13.66
C ALA A 21 -2.12 -8.63 -13.45
N LYS A 22 -1.21 -8.28 -14.37
CA LYS A 22 0.23 -8.43 -14.15
C LYS A 22 0.69 -7.43 -13.08
N ASN A 23 0.47 -6.15 -13.35
CA ASN A 23 0.71 -5.02 -12.46
C ASN A 23 -0.43 -4.01 -12.61
N ILE A 24 -0.63 -3.22 -11.56
CA ILE A 24 -1.62 -2.14 -11.51
C ILE A 24 -0.89 -0.87 -11.09
N VAL A 25 -1.16 0.24 -11.76
CA VAL A 25 -0.66 1.55 -11.36
C VAL A 25 -1.86 2.45 -11.15
N PHE A 26 -1.89 3.10 -9.99
CA PHE A 26 -2.95 3.98 -9.54
C PHE A 26 -2.33 5.34 -9.27
N ASP A 27 -2.46 6.24 -10.24
CA ASP A 27 -1.68 7.47 -10.34
C ASP A 27 -2.59 8.70 -10.33
N SER A 28 -2.19 9.73 -9.58
CA SER A 28 -2.82 11.05 -9.61
C SER A 28 -4.31 11.01 -9.28
N CYS A 29 -4.73 10.05 -8.45
CA CYS A 29 -6.12 9.84 -8.06
C CYS A 29 -6.43 10.47 -6.70
N LYS A 30 -7.65 10.97 -6.52
CA LYS A 30 -8.07 11.68 -5.30
C LYS A 30 -9.38 11.15 -4.78
N LYS A 31 -9.46 10.79 -3.49
CA LYS A 31 -10.68 10.25 -2.86
C LYS A 31 -11.29 9.08 -3.65
N THR A 32 -10.44 8.31 -4.31
CA THR A 32 -10.84 7.22 -5.20
C THR A 32 -10.50 5.89 -4.55
N LYS A 33 -11.39 4.91 -4.74
CA LYS A 33 -11.23 3.54 -4.24
C LYS A 33 -10.92 2.60 -5.39
N LEU A 34 -9.98 1.68 -5.16
CA LEU A 34 -9.68 0.58 -6.09
C LEU A 34 -9.87 -0.75 -5.38
N ILE A 35 -10.67 -1.64 -5.95
CA ILE A 35 -10.85 -3.01 -5.50
C ILE A 35 -10.40 -3.93 -6.63
N PHE A 36 -9.51 -4.88 -6.34
CA PHE A 36 -9.02 -5.82 -7.34
C PHE A 36 -8.85 -7.24 -6.78
N ASP A 37 -8.92 -8.25 -7.64
CA ASP A 37 -8.78 -9.64 -7.17
C ASP A 37 -7.31 -9.97 -6.87
N ASN A 38 -6.43 -9.88 -7.88
CA ASN A 38 -5.03 -10.29 -7.74
C ASN A 38 -4.11 -9.48 -8.67
N ALA A 39 -2.86 -9.31 -8.25
CA ALA A 39 -1.77 -8.85 -9.11
C ALA A 39 -0.65 -9.89 -9.15
N VAL A 40 -0.03 -10.11 -10.30
CA VAL A 40 1.11 -11.04 -10.43
C VAL A 40 2.34 -10.49 -9.72
N SER A 41 2.61 -9.19 -9.86
CA SER A 41 3.81 -8.56 -9.32
C SER A 41 3.49 -7.50 -8.27
N SER A 42 2.75 -6.46 -8.65
CA SER A 42 2.67 -5.26 -7.83
C SER A 42 1.44 -4.41 -8.11
N ILE A 43 1.14 -3.56 -7.12
CA ILE A 43 0.38 -2.34 -7.30
C ILE A 43 1.25 -1.14 -6.91
N GLU A 44 1.21 -0.10 -7.73
CA GLU A 44 1.92 1.17 -7.51
C GLU A 44 0.90 2.28 -7.28
N ILE A 45 0.91 2.88 -6.10
CA ILE A 45 0.03 3.99 -5.70
C ILE A 45 0.90 5.25 -5.70
N VAL A 46 0.69 6.11 -6.69
CA VAL A 46 1.61 7.22 -6.99
C VAL A 46 0.87 8.54 -7.09
N ASN A 47 1.41 9.62 -6.52
CA ASN A 47 0.81 10.97 -6.59
C ASN A 47 -0.67 11.03 -6.16
N CYS A 48 -1.10 10.14 -5.26
CA CYS A 48 -2.50 10.03 -4.88
C CYS A 48 -2.83 10.84 -3.61
N LYS A 49 -4.11 11.08 -3.35
CA LYS A 49 -4.56 11.71 -2.10
C LYS A 49 -5.86 11.13 -1.55
N GLY A 50 -5.84 10.70 -0.30
CA GLY A 50 -7.02 10.16 0.41
C GLY A 50 -7.63 8.95 -0.30
N VAL A 51 -6.79 8.03 -0.78
CA VAL A 51 -7.23 6.87 -1.56
C VAL A 51 -7.38 5.61 -0.71
N GLN A 52 -8.20 4.68 -1.18
CA GLN A 52 -8.34 3.35 -0.57
C GLN A 52 -8.10 2.27 -1.62
N VAL A 53 -7.36 1.23 -1.27
CA VAL A 53 -7.03 0.13 -2.17
C VAL A 53 -7.32 -1.19 -1.46
N GLN A 54 -8.04 -2.11 -2.10
CA GLN A 54 -8.35 -3.43 -1.54
C GLN A 54 -7.93 -4.53 -2.52
N CYS A 55 -7.06 -5.42 -2.06
CA CYS A 55 -6.78 -6.68 -2.73
C CYS A 55 -7.61 -7.79 -2.09
N LYS A 56 -8.50 -8.43 -2.86
CA LYS A 56 -9.33 -9.55 -2.38
C LYS A 56 -8.58 -10.88 -2.32
N GLY A 57 -7.45 -10.99 -3.01
CA GLY A 57 -6.57 -12.15 -3.03
C GLY A 57 -5.13 -11.75 -2.75
N VAL A 58 -4.22 -12.12 -3.65
CA VAL A 58 -2.78 -11.95 -3.43
C VAL A 58 -2.19 -10.87 -4.33
N VAL A 59 -1.37 -10.01 -3.71
CA VAL A 59 -0.43 -9.11 -4.38
C VAL A 59 0.94 -9.22 -3.68
N PRO A 60 2.03 -9.52 -4.40
CA PRO A 60 3.34 -9.66 -3.75
C PRO A 60 3.93 -8.36 -3.21
N SER A 61 3.67 -7.22 -3.87
CA SER A 61 4.26 -5.94 -3.49
C SER A 61 3.29 -4.77 -3.69
N VAL A 62 3.25 -3.86 -2.71
CA VAL A 62 2.53 -2.59 -2.76
C VAL A 62 3.57 -1.47 -2.64
N ALA A 63 3.69 -0.65 -3.67
CA ALA A 63 4.53 0.54 -3.65
C ALA A 63 3.66 1.78 -3.44
N ILE A 64 4.03 2.63 -2.48
CA ILE A 64 3.35 3.90 -2.19
C ILE A 64 4.37 5.03 -2.33
N ASP A 65 4.23 5.86 -3.38
CA ASP A 65 5.11 7.00 -3.65
C ASP A 65 4.32 8.31 -3.75
N LYS A 66 4.83 9.37 -3.10
CA LYS A 66 4.24 10.73 -3.17
C LYS A 66 2.72 10.76 -2.92
N THR A 67 2.25 9.97 -1.96
CA THR A 67 0.83 9.81 -1.68
C THR A 67 0.53 10.22 -0.25
N ASP A 68 -0.49 11.06 -0.06
CA ASP A 68 -0.94 11.53 1.26
C ASP A 68 -2.33 10.94 1.57
N GLY A 69 -2.44 10.14 2.62
CA GLY A 69 -3.67 9.46 2.99
C GLY A 69 -3.91 8.25 2.10
N CYS A 70 -3.47 7.07 2.55
CA CYS A 70 -3.64 5.81 1.84
C CYS A 70 -3.98 4.68 2.81
N LEU A 71 -5.14 4.05 2.62
CA LEU A 71 -5.50 2.84 3.36
C LEU A 71 -5.53 1.64 2.40
N VAL A 72 -4.66 0.66 2.69
CA VAL A 72 -4.55 -0.57 1.90
C VAL A 72 -5.13 -1.74 2.67
N TYR A 73 -6.18 -2.35 2.14
CA TYR A 73 -6.78 -3.57 2.66
C TYR A 73 -6.18 -4.80 1.97
N ILE A 74 -5.68 -5.73 2.78
CA ILE A 74 -5.05 -6.97 2.33
C ILE A 74 -5.93 -8.15 2.79
N SER A 75 -6.05 -9.18 1.93
CA SER A 75 -6.76 -10.41 2.31
C SER A 75 -5.93 -11.26 3.28
N TRP A 76 -6.56 -12.22 3.95
CA TRP A 76 -5.84 -13.15 4.82
C TRP A 76 -4.72 -13.92 4.08
N GLU A 77 -4.98 -14.33 2.84
CA GLU A 77 -4.04 -15.05 1.98
C GLU A 77 -2.92 -14.15 1.44
N GLY A 78 -3.15 -12.85 1.36
CA GLY A 78 -2.20 -11.85 0.84
C GLY A 78 -1.23 -11.27 1.87
N ARG A 79 -1.29 -11.70 3.14
CA ARG A 79 -0.60 -11.05 4.27
C ARG A 79 0.94 -11.08 4.23
N ASP A 80 1.54 -11.87 3.35
CA ASP A 80 3.00 -11.88 3.12
C ASP A 80 3.48 -10.77 2.15
N VAL A 81 2.56 -9.87 1.75
CA VAL A 81 2.84 -8.71 0.89
C VAL A 81 3.95 -7.81 1.45
N GLN A 82 4.79 -7.30 0.56
CA GLN A 82 5.82 -6.32 0.90
C GLN A 82 5.35 -4.90 0.58
N PHE A 83 5.46 -4.00 1.56
CA PHE A 83 5.24 -2.57 1.36
C PHE A 83 6.56 -1.85 1.11
N VAL A 84 6.61 -1.05 0.05
CA VAL A 84 7.72 -0.15 -0.26
C VAL A 84 7.17 1.27 -0.29
N THR A 85 7.68 2.15 0.57
CA THR A 85 7.14 3.51 0.72
C THR A 85 8.20 4.57 0.46
N SER A 86 7.78 5.69 -0.13
CA SER A 86 8.63 6.84 -0.41
C SER A 86 7.79 8.12 -0.41
N LYS A 87 8.27 9.17 0.27
CA LYS A 87 7.66 10.53 0.25
C LYS A 87 6.13 10.52 0.45
N SER A 88 5.64 9.64 1.31
CA SER A 88 4.21 9.41 1.50
C SER A 88 3.87 9.55 2.97
N SER A 89 2.63 9.96 3.25
CA SER A 89 2.14 10.23 4.61
C SER A 89 0.75 9.66 4.84
N GLU A 90 0.36 9.49 6.11
CA GLU A 90 -0.95 8.95 6.53
C GLU A 90 -1.24 7.58 5.87
N MET A 91 -0.24 6.69 5.92
CA MET A 91 -0.30 5.35 5.33
C MET A 91 -0.73 4.31 6.37
N ASN A 92 -1.80 3.58 6.08
CA ASN A 92 -2.32 2.52 6.93
C ASN A 92 -2.51 1.24 6.12
N VAL A 93 -2.27 0.10 6.76
CA VAL A 93 -2.62 -1.22 6.24
C VAL A 93 -3.66 -1.85 7.14
N ALA A 94 -4.72 -2.40 6.55
CA ALA A 94 -5.74 -3.17 7.23
C ALA A 94 -5.72 -4.62 6.75
N PHE A 95 -5.75 -5.55 7.69
CA PHE A 95 -5.75 -7.00 7.42
C PHE A 95 -6.60 -7.76 8.45
N PRO A 96 -7.19 -8.92 8.09
CA PRO A 96 -8.04 -9.69 9.00
C PRO A 96 -7.28 -10.16 10.25
N GLU A 97 -7.96 -10.20 11.40
CA GLU A 97 -7.42 -10.75 12.66
C GLU A 97 -7.11 -12.25 12.58
N GLY A 98 -7.75 -12.95 11.65
CA GLY A 98 -7.65 -14.40 11.51
C GLY A 98 -8.19 -14.87 10.16
N ALA A 99 -7.94 -16.15 9.86
CA ALA A 99 -8.53 -16.81 8.69
C ALA A 99 -10.05 -16.77 8.77
N GLY A 100 -10.71 -16.15 7.78
CA GLY A 100 -12.18 -16.01 7.75
C GLY A 100 -12.75 -15.01 8.75
N SER A 101 -11.92 -14.17 9.36
CA SER A 101 -12.39 -13.07 10.23
C SER A 101 -13.00 -11.95 9.40
N ASP A 102 -14.17 -11.47 9.84
CA ASP A 102 -14.76 -10.22 9.34
C ASP A 102 -14.15 -8.99 10.03
N ASP A 103 -13.46 -9.19 11.16
CA ASP A 103 -12.76 -8.15 11.90
C ASP A 103 -11.36 -7.92 11.32
N TYR A 104 -11.06 -6.64 11.06
CA TYR A 104 -9.79 -6.16 10.53
C TYR A 104 -9.00 -5.41 11.61
N VAL A 105 -7.70 -5.69 11.69
CA VAL A 105 -6.75 -4.84 12.40
C VAL A 105 -6.20 -3.81 11.42
N GLU A 106 -6.20 -2.55 11.83
CA GLU A 106 -5.53 -1.47 11.11
C GLU A 106 -4.22 -1.10 11.81
N LYS A 107 -3.14 -0.99 11.05
CA LYS A 107 -1.81 -0.60 11.53
C LYS A 107 -1.23 0.51 10.66
N PRO A 108 -0.64 1.56 11.27
CA PRO A 108 0.08 2.58 10.50
C PRO A 108 1.39 1.99 9.94
N ILE A 109 1.76 2.41 8.73
CA ILE A 109 3.10 2.18 8.19
C ILE A 109 3.98 3.38 8.63
N PRO A 110 5.12 3.15 9.30
CA PRO A 110 6.00 4.24 9.70
C PRO A 110 6.49 5.09 8.53
N GLU A 111 6.46 6.41 8.71
CA GLU A 111 6.89 7.40 7.72
C GLU A 111 8.03 8.30 8.23
N GLN A 112 8.45 8.15 9.49
CA GLN A 112 9.57 8.88 10.08
C GLN A 112 10.68 7.92 10.54
N PHE A 113 11.91 8.28 10.17
CA PHE A 113 13.13 7.54 10.49
C PHE A 113 14.14 8.44 11.20
N VAL A 114 14.94 7.85 12.09
CA VAL A 114 16.06 8.49 12.77
C VAL A 114 17.35 7.96 12.15
N HIS A 115 18.27 8.87 11.84
CA HIS A 115 19.52 8.53 11.17
C HIS A 115 20.71 8.95 12.02
N LYS A 116 21.76 8.11 12.07
CA LYS A 116 23.01 8.38 12.79
C LYS A 116 24.21 8.03 11.92
N ILE A 117 25.25 8.86 12.00
CA ILE A 117 26.57 8.50 11.48
C ILE A 117 27.20 7.51 12.46
N THR A 118 27.69 6.40 11.93
CA THR A 118 28.33 5.32 12.71
C THR A 118 29.86 5.47 12.72
N ASP A 119 30.51 4.71 13.60
CA ASP A 119 31.99 4.72 13.73
C ASP A 119 32.71 4.22 12.47
N ASP A 120 32.05 3.39 11.64
CA ASP A 120 32.57 2.92 10.35
C ASP A 120 32.28 3.88 9.18
N LEU A 121 31.85 5.11 9.48
CA LEU A 121 31.52 6.17 8.51
C LEU A 121 30.37 5.79 7.56
N THR A 122 29.44 4.96 8.03
CA THR A 122 28.18 4.65 7.34
C THR A 122 27.00 5.37 8.01
N ILE A 123 25.78 5.15 7.50
CA ILE A 123 24.55 5.71 8.07
C ILE A 123 23.68 4.55 8.55
N SER A 124 23.35 4.52 9.84
CA SER A 124 22.29 3.66 10.36
C SER A 124 20.95 4.40 10.29
N SER A 125 19.86 3.66 10.07
CA SER A 125 18.51 4.20 10.03
C SER A 125 17.57 3.29 10.80
N ASP A 126 16.84 3.87 11.74
CA ASP A 126 15.84 3.18 12.56
C ASP A 126 14.49 3.87 12.40
N VAL A 127 13.40 3.11 12.55
CA VAL A 127 12.06 3.71 12.65
C VAL A 127 12.00 4.57 13.91
N SER A 128 11.39 5.76 13.80
CA SER A 128 11.22 6.67 14.94
C SER A 128 10.42 6.02 16.08
N ASP A 129 10.79 6.33 17.33
CA ASP A 129 10.12 5.85 18.54
C ASP A 129 8.63 6.27 18.62
N LEU A 130 8.20 7.21 17.79
CA LEU A 130 6.78 7.56 17.62
C LEU A 130 5.90 6.35 17.25
N TYR A 131 6.49 5.29 16.67
CA TYR A 131 5.78 4.07 16.26
C TYR A 131 5.99 2.89 17.21
N SER A 132 6.72 3.08 18.32
CA SER A 132 6.91 2.06 19.36
C SER A 132 5.68 2.04 20.27
N HIS A 133 4.70 1.21 19.93
CA HIS A 133 3.52 0.91 20.76
C HIS A 133 3.67 -0.45 21.45
#